data_AF-A0AA38T9E9-F1
#
_entry.id   AF-A0AA38T9E9-F1
#
_cell.length_a   1.000
_cell.length_b   1.000
_cell.length_c   1.000
_cell.angle_alpha   90.00
_cell.angle_beta   90.00
_cell.angle_gamma   90.00
#
_symmetry.space_group_name_H-M   'P 1'
#
loop_
_entity.id
_entity.type
_entity.pdbx_description
1 polymer ?
#
loop_
_entity_poly.entity_id
_entity_poly.type
_entity_poly.pdbx_seq_one_letter_code
_entity_poly.pdbx_strand_id
1 'polypeptide(L)'
;MVAIEEDKLSLKVLVHKGRNKVIFAEADGNFVNTLFSIMALPLGTIVRVLEKCPDQNLKVIGSLKNLYQSLTELPADCFSTEESKFMMLNPKTKLYDKCKNLKLNIDDTEPTKYFLCENEGCNPRYDSYFSTCNVAKCRKCRKLMTREIEYQDIHTKNNHDDGVFVPNAATFIVTDDLRVMPNTLDLSLGLLFSHGFTGTSHVEERTIEIGRQQVINYVSLFYIPRTCCWGSSWKQPHFSSSYIAKYHVVFQMLILVKGAMLLKDPLTYLVFHDIHPVRGLVNPKLGTSIQHLTRDNTVEKNSKTMTLELTLQKSTSKFLFAEAEQDFVDFVFGFLEIPLGTLIGKLMKGETTFKCLENLHESVVKMNLGLSENSRRLLIQPELEWKYVSKNQIFPLNGFNSRQNYQRSFVDGILMPCTFGLGDPKYIMKFKDPRIGGGFLKETTTYMVTDDLVVTRFSSVSAIGILNKLKVPLKDIEHHVVTIDFEMALKILKASLQSSSIFTDVFLEEISKEKSRGNVDGTSNTGGDVYAFDHSQTSYDYQQQEEEEEEEEEGEEAV
;
A
#
# COMPACT_ATOMS: atom_id res chain seq x y z
N MET A 1 29.75 -19.25 27.32
CA MET A 1 29.52 -18.57 26.03
C MET A 1 28.38 -19.29 25.34
N VAL A 2 27.18 -18.74 25.36
CA VAL A 2 26.07 -19.25 24.55
C VAL A 2 26.35 -18.75 23.13
N ALA A 3 26.60 -19.68 22.20
CA ALA A 3 26.64 -19.35 20.79
C ALA A 3 25.23 -18.87 20.42
N ILE A 4 25.08 -17.57 20.20
CA ILE A 4 23.86 -16.99 19.67
C ILE A 4 23.87 -17.33 18.18
N GLU A 5 23.00 -18.23 17.74
CA GLU A 5 22.82 -18.56 16.32
C GLU A 5 22.53 -17.27 15.56
N GLU A 6 23.36 -16.99 14.55
CA GLU A 6 23.10 -15.92 13.60
C GLU A 6 21.82 -16.29 12.81
N ASP A 7 20.85 -15.37 12.73
CA ASP A 7 19.66 -15.50 11.87
C ASP A 7 20.08 -15.51 10.39
N LYS A 8 20.65 -16.61 9.93
CA LYS A 8 21.03 -16.84 8.55
C LYS A 8 19.84 -17.41 7.79
N LEU A 9 19.54 -16.81 6.65
CA LEU A 9 18.68 -17.41 5.63
C LEU A 9 19.60 -17.93 4.54
N SER A 10 19.59 -19.23 4.29
CA SER A 10 20.36 -19.84 3.21
C SER A 10 19.44 -20.17 2.04
N LEU A 11 19.82 -19.73 0.84
CA LEU A 11 19.21 -20.14 -0.41
C LEU A 11 20.17 -21.04 -1.17
N LYS A 12 19.70 -22.18 -1.66
CA LYS A 12 20.44 -22.97 -2.66
C LYS A 12 19.95 -22.56 -4.03
N VAL A 13 20.80 -21.97 -4.84
CA VAL A 13 20.42 -21.37 -6.11
C VAL A 13 21.02 -22.17 -7.25
N LEU A 14 20.18 -22.52 -8.20
CA LEU A 14 20.57 -23.20 -9.42
C LEU A 14 20.77 -22.16 -10.53
N VAL A 15 21.98 -22.10 -11.07
CA VAL A 15 22.45 -21.04 -11.98
C VAL A 15 22.84 -21.61 -13.34
N HIS A 16 22.49 -20.90 -14.41
CA HIS A 16 23.06 -21.13 -15.73
C HIS A 16 24.48 -20.54 -15.84
N LYS A 17 25.52 -21.38 -15.87
CA LYS A 17 26.95 -21.00 -15.89
C LYS A 17 27.30 -19.97 -16.97
N GLY A 18 26.84 -20.19 -18.21
CA GLY A 18 27.19 -19.32 -19.34
C GLY A 18 26.46 -17.98 -19.39
N ARG A 19 25.38 -17.79 -18.61
CA ARG A 19 24.53 -16.59 -18.65
C ARG A 19 24.56 -15.79 -17.35
N ASN A 20 25.16 -16.33 -16.27
CA ASN A 20 25.08 -15.78 -14.93
C ASN A 20 23.63 -15.40 -14.57
N LYS A 21 22.71 -16.35 -14.80
CA LYS A 21 21.28 -16.21 -14.57
C LYS A 21 20.79 -17.31 -13.66
N VAL A 22 20.00 -16.94 -12.66
CA VAL A 22 19.28 -17.85 -11.78
C VAL A 22 18.16 -18.53 -12.56
N ILE A 23 18.05 -19.84 -12.41
CA ILE A 23 16.95 -20.62 -12.95
C ILE A 23 15.86 -20.67 -11.87
N PHE A 24 16.22 -21.19 -10.70
CA PHE A 24 15.40 -21.14 -9.48
C PHE A 24 16.29 -21.27 -8.25
N ALA A 25 15.72 -20.97 -7.08
CA ALA A 25 16.30 -21.19 -5.78
C ALA A 25 15.45 -22.18 -4.97
N GLU A 26 16.08 -23.05 -4.20
CA GLU A 26 15.43 -23.75 -3.09
C GLU A 26 15.53 -22.88 -1.84
N ALA A 27 14.38 -22.61 -1.23
CA ALA A 27 14.21 -21.75 -0.06
C ALA A 27 13.48 -22.49 1.06
N ASP A 28 13.79 -22.13 2.31
CA ASP A 28 13.08 -22.64 3.48
C ASP A 28 11.78 -21.86 3.75
N GLY A 29 10.99 -22.34 4.71
CA GLY A 29 9.76 -21.68 5.12
C GLY A 29 9.99 -20.27 5.69
N ASN A 30 11.14 -19.98 6.30
CA ASN A 30 11.43 -18.64 6.83
C ASN A 30 11.57 -17.60 5.72
N PHE A 31 12.27 -17.93 4.64
CA PHE A 31 12.41 -17.06 3.48
C PHE A 31 11.06 -16.83 2.80
N VAL A 32 10.28 -17.90 2.56
CA VAL A 32 8.96 -17.80 1.94
C VAL A 32 7.96 -17.04 2.80
N ASN A 33 7.96 -17.25 4.12
CA ASN A 33 7.16 -16.48 5.06
C ASN A 33 7.47 -14.98 4.98
N THR A 34 8.75 -14.62 4.84
CA THR A 34 9.19 -13.23 4.67
C THR A 34 8.79 -12.66 3.31
N LEU A 35 8.88 -13.47 2.24
CA LEU A 35 8.49 -13.04 0.90
C LEU A 35 6.98 -12.80 0.80
N PHE A 36 6.16 -13.70 1.36
CA PHE A 36 4.71 -13.55 1.41
C PHE A 36 4.28 -12.36 2.29
N SER A 37 4.99 -12.06 3.38
CA SER A 37 4.63 -10.95 4.26
C SER A 37 4.64 -9.58 3.57
N ILE A 38 5.39 -9.44 2.47
CA ILE A 38 5.42 -8.22 1.63
C ILE A 38 4.01 -7.87 1.13
N MET A 39 3.18 -8.88 0.83
CA MET A 39 1.79 -8.65 0.40
C MET A 39 0.96 -7.94 1.47
N ALA A 40 1.30 -8.14 2.75
CA ALA A 40 0.62 -7.52 3.88
C ALA A 40 1.09 -6.10 4.19
N LEU A 41 2.15 -5.61 3.52
CA LEU A 41 2.70 -4.29 3.78
C LEU A 41 1.90 -3.20 3.05
N PRO A 42 1.49 -2.14 3.76
CA PRO A 42 1.01 -0.91 3.13
C PRO A 42 2.07 -0.27 2.24
N LEU A 43 1.65 0.41 1.17
CA LEU A 43 2.56 1.10 0.25
C LEU A 43 3.44 2.14 0.95
N GLY A 44 2.93 2.83 1.98
CA GLY A 44 3.72 3.77 2.79
C GLY A 44 4.85 3.08 3.55
N THR A 45 4.60 1.88 4.09
CA THR A 45 5.64 1.06 4.72
C THR A 45 6.68 0.63 3.69
N ILE A 46 6.25 0.16 2.51
CA ILE A 46 7.15 -0.23 1.42
C ILE A 46 8.04 0.93 1.00
N VAL A 47 7.48 2.11 0.73
CA VAL A 47 8.25 3.32 0.38
C VAL A 47 9.28 3.63 1.47
N ARG A 48 8.85 3.68 2.74
CA ARG A 48 9.72 3.98 3.88
C ARG A 48 10.88 3.00 4.03
N VAL A 49 10.64 1.69 3.93
CA VAL A 49 11.70 0.68 4.10
C VAL A 49 12.64 0.64 2.89
N LEU A 50 12.12 0.84 1.68
CA LEU A 50 12.92 0.87 0.45
C LEU A 50 13.79 2.13 0.34
N GLU A 51 13.40 3.25 0.94
CA GLU A 51 14.26 4.43 1.04
C GLU A 51 15.51 4.20 1.91
N LYS A 52 15.42 3.28 2.87
CA LYS A 52 16.58 2.85 3.69
C LYS A 52 17.50 1.89 2.95
N CYS A 53 17.07 1.36 1.80
CA CYS A 53 17.87 0.45 1.00
C CYS A 53 19.08 1.21 0.42
N PRO A 54 20.32 0.75 0.69
CA PRO A 54 21.53 1.49 0.31
C PRO A 54 21.84 1.46 -1.19
N ASP A 55 21.22 0.55 -1.94
CA ASP A 55 21.42 0.42 -3.38
C ASP A 55 20.81 1.61 -4.13
N GLN A 56 21.69 2.49 -4.63
CA GLN A 56 21.33 3.69 -5.39
C GLN A 56 21.07 3.41 -6.88
N ASN A 57 21.40 2.22 -7.40
CA ASN A 57 21.18 1.86 -8.81
C ASN A 57 19.68 1.73 -9.14
N LEU A 58 18.90 1.38 -8.14
CA LEU A 58 17.45 1.26 -8.22
C LEU A 58 16.81 2.54 -7.66
N LYS A 59 16.06 3.31 -8.46
CA LYS A 59 15.30 4.48 -7.98
C LYS A 59 13.92 4.03 -7.46
N VAL A 60 13.48 4.64 -6.35
CA VAL A 60 12.23 4.31 -5.63
C VAL A 60 10.99 4.59 -6.50
N ILE A 61 9.90 3.89 -6.18
CA ILE A 61 8.60 3.84 -6.85
C ILE A 61 8.01 5.25 -7.12
N GLY A 62 7.85 5.57 -8.40
CA GLY A 62 7.05 6.69 -8.92
C GLY A 62 7.02 7.96 -8.06
N SER A 63 5.82 8.49 -7.86
CA SER A 63 5.53 9.68 -7.04
C SER A 63 5.09 9.34 -5.60
N LEU A 64 4.87 8.07 -5.27
CA LEU A 64 4.53 7.66 -3.90
C LEU A 64 5.62 8.05 -2.89
N LYS A 65 6.88 8.13 -3.33
CA LYS A 65 7.97 8.70 -2.55
C LYS A 65 7.71 10.14 -2.14
N ASN A 66 7.35 10.98 -3.11
CA ASN A 66 7.04 12.39 -2.89
C ASN A 66 5.81 12.57 -2.01
N LEU A 67 4.80 11.71 -2.18
CA LEU A 67 3.61 11.70 -1.35
C LEU A 67 3.94 11.34 0.11
N TYR A 68 4.74 10.30 0.33
CA TYR A 68 5.22 9.93 1.67
C TYR A 68 6.04 11.06 2.31
N GLN A 69 6.96 11.67 1.55
CA GLN A 69 7.73 12.83 2.00
C GLN A 69 6.82 14.01 2.37
N SER A 70 5.82 14.30 1.54
CA SER A 70 4.83 15.35 1.82
C SER A 70 4.10 15.09 3.13
N LEU A 71 3.67 13.85 3.38
CA LEU A 71 3.03 13.47 4.65
C LEU A 71 3.96 13.68 5.85
N THR A 72 5.26 13.40 5.71
CA THR A 72 6.26 13.64 6.78
C THR A 72 6.49 15.12 7.05
N GLU A 73 6.56 15.95 6.00
CA GLU A 73 6.91 17.37 6.07
C GLU A 73 5.71 18.26 6.42
N LEU A 74 4.48 17.80 6.14
CA LEU A 74 3.27 18.60 6.35
C LEU A 74 3.14 19.04 7.81
N PRO A 75 2.87 20.34 8.08
CA PRO A 75 2.71 20.85 9.44
C PRO A 75 1.64 20.09 10.25
N ALA A 76 1.88 19.91 11.56
CA ALA A 76 0.96 19.16 12.43
C ALA A 76 -0.43 19.81 12.54
N ASP A 77 -0.54 21.11 12.32
CA ASP A 77 -1.80 21.87 12.34
C ASP A 77 -2.66 21.68 11.07
N CYS A 78 -2.14 21.01 10.03
CA CYS A 78 -2.93 20.51 8.90
C CYS A 78 -3.80 19.29 9.27
N PHE A 79 -3.46 18.58 10.34
CA PHE A 79 -4.13 17.35 10.73
C PHE A 79 -5.25 17.61 11.74
N SER A 80 -6.25 16.73 11.74
CA SER A 80 -7.33 16.71 12.73
C SER A 80 -6.79 16.61 14.15
N THR A 81 -5.78 15.77 14.36
CA THR A 81 -5.00 15.69 15.60
C THR A 81 -3.53 15.36 15.29
N GLU A 82 -2.61 15.60 16.24
CA GLU A 82 -1.20 15.17 16.09
C GLU A 82 -1.09 13.65 15.94
N GLU A 83 -1.97 12.90 16.62
CA GLU A 83 -2.09 11.45 16.51
C GLU A 83 -2.45 10.96 15.10
N SER A 84 -3.28 11.73 14.36
CA SER A 84 -3.67 11.41 12.99
C SER A 84 -2.44 11.29 12.08
N LYS A 85 -1.51 12.25 12.17
CA LYS A 85 -0.26 12.22 11.40
C LYS A 85 0.57 10.98 11.71
N PHE A 86 0.71 10.63 13.00
CA PHE A 86 1.46 9.45 13.42
C PHE A 86 0.86 8.16 12.85
N MET A 87 -0.47 8.04 12.84
CA MET A 87 -1.15 6.87 12.29
C MET A 87 -0.99 6.74 10.78
N MET A 88 -1.11 7.83 10.03
CA MET A 88 -0.93 7.79 8.56
C MET A 88 0.51 7.46 8.15
N LEU A 89 1.50 7.83 8.96
CA LEU A 89 2.91 7.49 8.72
C LEU A 89 3.24 6.03 9.03
N ASN A 90 2.37 5.34 9.76
CA ASN A 90 2.56 3.98 10.26
C ASN A 90 1.28 3.14 10.11
N PRO A 91 0.75 2.99 8.88
CA PRO A 91 -0.43 2.16 8.63
C PRO A 91 -0.14 0.70 8.99
N LYS A 92 -1.14 0.00 9.53
CA LYS A 92 -1.01 -1.43 9.90
C LYS A 92 -2.19 -2.25 9.37
N THR A 93 -1.89 -3.46 8.92
CA THR A 93 -2.89 -4.47 8.58
C THR A 93 -3.10 -5.41 9.76
N LYS A 94 -4.18 -6.20 9.75
CA LYS A 94 -4.40 -7.24 10.77
C LYS A 94 -3.29 -8.29 10.83
N LEU A 95 -2.54 -8.47 9.73
CA LEU A 95 -1.42 -9.40 9.69
C LEU A 95 -0.19 -8.87 10.44
N TYR A 96 -0.13 -7.59 10.81
CA TYR A 96 1.01 -6.99 11.48
C TYR A 96 1.45 -7.80 12.72
N ASP A 97 0.51 -8.14 13.61
CA ASP A 97 0.81 -8.92 14.81
C ASP A 97 1.24 -10.36 14.53
N LYS A 98 0.89 -10.90 13.37
CA LYS A 98 1.36 -12.21 12.91
C LYS A 98 2.78 -12.09 12.34
N CYS A 99 3.01 -11.08 11.49
CA CYS A 99 4.27 -10.82 10.81
C CYS A 99 5.40 -10.37 11.75
N LYS A 100 5.09 -9.80 12.92
CA LYS A 100 6.13 -9.46 13.93
C LYS A 100 6.93 -10.67 14.40
N ASN A 101 6.36 -11.88 14.27
CA ASN A 101 6.98 -13.14 14.66
C ASN A 101 7.77 -13.80 13.51
N LEU A 102 7.90 -13.14 12.35
CA LEU A 102 8.76 -13.62 11.28
C LEU A 102 10.22 -13.65 11.77
N LYS A 103 10.94 -14.72 11.42
CA LYS A 103 12.38 -14.81 11.66
C LYS A 103 13.11 -13.62 11.04
N LEU A 104 12.68 -13.19 9.85
CA LEU A 104 13.11 -11.96 9.23
C LEU A 104 11.90 -11.07 8.94
N ASN A 105 11.81 -9.96 9.67
CA ASN A 105 10.81 -8.93 9.40
C ASN A 105 11.48 -7.72 8.74
N ILE A 106 11.01 -7.36 7.54
CA ILE A 106 11.45 -6.14 6.84
C ILE A 106 10.63 -4.91 7.25
N ASP A 107 9.48 -5.10 7.89
CA ASP A 107 8.68 -4.02 8.46
C ASP A 107 9.39 -3.49 9.72
N ASP A 108 9.82 -2.23 9.62
CA ASP A 108 10.51 -1.49 10.68
C ASP A 108 9.55 -0.72 11.58
N THR A 109 8.23 -0.89 11.43
CA THR A 109 7.23 -0.24 12.29
C THR A 109 7.34 -0.78 13.72
N GLU A 110 7.47 0.13 14.68
CA GLU A 110 7.48 -0.25 16.10
C GLU A 110 6.16 -0.92 16.53
N PRO A 111 6.23 -1.91 17.44
CA PRO A 111 5.05 -2.53 18.03
C PRO A 111 4.06 -1.49 18.56
N THR A 112 2.76 -1.74 18.37
CA THR A 112 1.72 -0.84 18.86
C THR A 112 1.77 -0.80 20.38
N LYS A 113 2.02 0.39 20.92
CA LYS A 113 1.91 0.66 22.35
C LYS A 113 0.55 1.27 22.64
N TYR A 114 0.07 1.06 23.86
CA TYR A 114 -1.24 1.52 24.30
C TYR A 114 -1.05 2.43 25.51
N PHE A 115 -1.73 3.57 25.51
CA PHE A 115 -1.54 4.62 26.50
C PHE A 115 -2.85 5.05 27.12
N LEU A 116 -2.81 5.35 28.41
CA LEU A 116 -3.89 5.90 29.23
C LEU A 116 -3.52 7.28 29.78
N CYS A 117 -4.54 7.97 30.27
CA CYS A 117 -4.33 9.16 31.09
C CYS A 117 -3.66 8.76 32.42
N GLU A 118 -2.66 9.53 32.86
CA GLU A 118 -2.02 9.34 34.17
C GLU A 118 -2.98 9.66 35.33
N ASN A 119 -3.92 10.58 35.13
CA ASN A 119 -4.91 10.89 36.16
C ASN A 119 -5.94 9.77 36.25
N GLU A 120 -5.93 9.02 37.35
CA GLU A 120 -6.87 7.91 37.59
C GLU A 120 -8.34 8.34 37.58
N GLY A 121 -8.64 9.59 37.97
CA GLY A 121 -9.99 10.15 37.85
C GLY A 121 -10.49 10.23 36.41
N CYS A 122 -9.60 10.18 35.42
CA CYS A 122 -9.96 10.12 34.01
C CYS A 122 -10.26 8.69 33.51
N ASN A 123 -9.94 7.66 34.29
CA ASN A 123 -10.07 6.24 33.94
C ASN A 123 -11.13 5.50 34.80
N PRO A 124 -12.40 5.97 34.86
CA PRO A 124 -13.46 5.29 35.59
C PRO A 124 -13.81 3.93 34.95
N ARG A 125 -14.52 3.08 35.72
CA ARG A 125 -14.90 1.71 35.30
C ARG A 125 -15.64 1.66 33.96
N TYR A 126 -16.49 2.65 33.71
CA TYR A 126 -17.25 2.81 32.48
C TYR A 126 -16.85 4.16 31.86
N ASP A 127 -16.51 4.18 30.57
CA ASP A 127 -16.05 5.37 29.83
C ASP A 127 -14.57 5.77 30.04
N SER A 128 -13.68 4.76 30.06
CA SER A 128 -12.24 4.96 29.91
C SER A 128 -11.82 4.95 28.45
N TYR A 129 -10.86 5.81 28.09
CA TYR A 129 -10.28 5.84 26.75
C TYR A 129 -8.81 5.44 26.79
N PHE A 130 -8.36 4.72 25.77
CA PHE A 130 -6.96 4.50 25.50
C PHE A 130 -6.59 5.08 24.13
N SER A 131 -5.31 5.36 23.92
CA SER A 131 -4.76 5.75 22.62
C SER A 131 -3.59 4.84 22.25
N THR A 132 -3.27 4.77 20.97
CA THR A 132 -2.05 4.12 20.47
C THR A 132 -0.89 5.10 20.32
N CYS A 133 -1.05 6.34 20.79
CA CYS A 133 -0.08 7.41 20.66
C CYS A 133 0.07 8.17 21.98
N ASN A 134 1.30 8.37 22.45
CA ASN A 134 1.57 9.01 23.74
C ASN A 134 1.41 10.54 23.72
N VAL A 135 1.28 11.15 22.53
CA VAL A 135 0.92 12.57 22.39
C VAL A 135 -0.59 12.81 22.43
N ALA A 136 -1.39 11.75 22.56
CA ALA A 136 -2.83 11.87 22.60
C ALA A 136 -3.32 12.65 23.81
N LYS A 137 -4.13 13.68 23.58
CA LYS A 137 -4.79 14.44 24.68
C LYS A 137 -5.97 13.65 25.26
N CYS A 138 -6.01 13.50 26.58
CA CYS A 138 -7.14 12.90 27.30
C CYS A 138 -8.43 13.71 27.07
N ARG A 139 -9.55 13.03 26.80
CA ARG A 139 -10.85 13.69 26.58
C ARG A 139 -11.36 14.47 27.79
N LYS A 140 -10.96 14.08 29.00
CA LYS A 140 -11.43 14.66 30.28
C LYS A 140 -10.55 15.80 30.76
N CYS A 141 -9.26 15.54 31.00
CA CYS A 141 -8.35 16.54 31.58
C CYS A 141 -7.48 17.29 30.55
N ARG A 142 -7.56 16.93 29.26
CA ARG A 142 -6.77 17.50 28.14
C ARG A 142 -5.24 17.36 28.25
N LYS A 143 -4.71 16.77 29.32
CA LYS A 143 -3.30 16.36 29.44
C LYS A 143 -2.97 15.20 28.51
N LEU A 144 -1.69 15.00 28.23
CA LEU A 144 -1.20 13.89 27.41
C LEU A 144 -1.49 12.52 28.07
N MET A 145 -1.72 11.51 27.24
CA MET A 145 -1.91 10.13 27.64
C MET A 145 -0.57 9.41 27.55
N THR A 146 0.16 9.36 28.66
CA THR A 146 1.54 8.87 28.71
C THR A 146 1.70 7.55 29.45
N ARG A 147 0.67 7.11 30.20
CA ARG A 147 0.72 5.86 30.97
C ARG A 147 0.60 4.67 30.03
N GLU A 148 1.71 4.02 29.72
CA GLU A 148 1.75 2.80 28.91
C GLU A 148 1.05 1.64 29.63
N ILE A 149 0.32 0.81 28.87
CA ILE A 149 -0.31 -0.42 29.33
C ILE A 149 0.05 -1.57 28.40
N GLU A 150 0.19 -2.75 28.99
CA GLU A 150 0.45 -3.97 28.24
C GLU A 150 -0.82 -4.42 27.51
N TYR A 151 -0.66 -4.91 26.28
CA TYR A 151 -1.74 -5.50 25.48
C TYR A 151 -1.42 -6.95 25.21
N GLN A 152 -2.38 -7.83 25.51
CA GLN A 152 -2.25 -9.26 25.26
C GLN A 152 -3.37 -9.71 24.33
N ASP A 153 -2.98 -10.15 23.14
CA ASP A 153 -3.90 -10.80 22.22
C ASP A 153 -4.08 -12.26 22.63
N ILE A 154 -5.34 -12.65 22.86
CA ILE A 154 -5.71 -14.01 23.29
C ILE A 154 -5.43 -15.02 22.15
N HIS A 155 -5.30 -14.55 20.92
CA HIS A 155 -5.14 -15.38 19.72
C HIS A 155 -3.69 -15.68 19.31
N THR A 156 -2.68 -15.17 20.01
CA THR A 156 -1.27 -15.30 19.58
C THR A 156 -0.45 -16.41 20.24
N LYS A 157 -1.08 -17.44 20.83
CA LYS A 157 -0.33 -18.66 21.22
C LYS A 157 -0.03 -19.50 19.97
N ASN A 158 1.02 -19.14 19.24
CA ASN A 158 1.56 -20.00 18.19
C ASN A 158 2.65 -20.90 18.79
N ASN A 159 2.60 -22.19 18.48
CA ASN A 159 3.76 -23.06 18.62
C ASN A 159 4.86 -22.54 17.68
N HIS A 160 6.06 -22.31 18.21
CA HIS A 160 7.17 -21.70 17.48
C HIS A 160 7.63 -22.48 16.23
N ASP A 161 7.23 -23.75 16.09
CA ASP A 161 7.68 -24.65 15.00
C ASP A 161 6.81 -24.63 13.73
N ASP A 162 5.58 -24.10 13.76
CA ASP A 162 4.63 -24.20 12.62
C ASP A 162 4.77 -23.10 11.55
N GLY A 163 5.65 -22.11 11.77
CA GLY A 163 5.86 -20.97 10.85
C GLY A 163 4.69 -19.97 10.79
N VAL A 164 4.91 -18.81 10.14
CA VAL A 164 3.93 -17.70 10.14
C VAL A 164 2.80 -17.95 9.14
N PHE A 165 3.10 -18.34 7.92
CA PHE A 165 2.12 -18.64 6.87
C PHE A 165 2.26 -20.07 6.35
N VAL A 166 3.50 -20.50 6.17
CA VAL A 166 3.91 -21.85 5.80
C VAL A 166 4.84 -22.45 6.86
N PRO A 167 4.90 -23.78 7.00
CA PRO A 167 5.79 -24.46 7.95
C PRO A 167 7.25 -24.09 7.74
N ASN A 168 7.97 -23.78 8.83
CA ASN A 168 9.39 -23.40 8.75
C ASN A 168 10.28 -24.54 8.22
N ALA A 169 9.92 -25.79 8.50
CA ALA A 169 10.63 -26.98 8.03
C ALA A 169 10.36 -27.33 6.55
N ALA A 170 9.37 -26.71 5.91
CA ALA A 170 9.07 -26.96 4.51
C ALA A 170 10.10 -26.28 3.60
N THR A 171 10.31 -26.86 2.41
CA THR A 171 11.17 -26.29 1.37
C THR A 171 10.35 -25.97 0.12
N PHE A 172 10.77 -24.93 -0.58
CA PHE A 172 10.05 -24.36 -1.71
C PHE A 172 11.00 -24.05 -2.85
N ILE A 173 10.50 -24.13 -4.08
CA ILE A 173 11.17 -23.60 -5.25
C ILE A 173 10.70 -22.15 -5.43
N VAL A 174 11.67 -21.24 -5.59
CA VAL A 174 11.45 -19.82 -5.90
C VAL A 174 12.13 -19.51 -7.22
N THR A 175 11.36 -19.20 -8.26
CA THR A 175 11.91 -18.83 -9.57
C THR A 175 12.47 -17.40 -9.56
N ASP A 176 13.27 -17.06 -10.56
CA ASP A 176 13.86 -15.71 -10.68
C ASP A 176 12.80 -14.60 -10.70
N ASP A 177 11.66 -14.85 -11.35
CA ASP A 177 10.47 -13.99 -11.38
C ASP A 177 9.55 -14.12 -10.14
N LEU A 178 10.07 -14.67 -9.03
CA LEU A 178 9.46 -14.81 -7.70
C LEU A 178 8.18 -15.65 -7.62
N ARG A 179 7.99 -16.63 -8.52
CA ARG A 179 6.96 -17.65 -8.30
C ARG A 179 7.43 -18.60 -7.21
N VAL A 180 6.55 -18.89 -6.26
CA VAL A 180 6.80 -19.82 -5.15
C VAL A 180 5.99 -21.09 -5.36
N MET A 181 6.65 -22.23 -5.29
CA MET A 181 6.07 -23.55 -5.53
C MET A 181 6.56 -24.54 -4.47
N PRO A 182 5.79 -25.60 -4.13
CA PRO A 182 6.29 -26.70 -3.31
C PRO A 182 7.57 -27.29 -3.92
N ASN A 183 8.56 -27.64 -3.10
CA ASN A 183 9.77 -28.28 -3.63
C ASN A 183 9.50 -29.76 -3.95
N THR A 184 9.34 -30.08 -5.23
CA THR A 184 9.26 -31.46 -5.73
C THR A 184 10.21 -31.65 -6.90
N LEU A 185 10.71 -32.88 -7.07
CA LEU A 185 11.63 -33.21 -8.16
C LEU A 185 10.98 -32.98 -9.54
N ASP A 186 9.70 -33.30 -9.69
CA ASP A 186 8.98 -33.11 -10.95
C ASP A 186 8.91 -31.63 -11.36
N LEU A 187 8.73 -30.73 -10.40
CA LEU A 187 8.68 -29.29 -10.66
C LEU A 187 10.07 -28.74 -11.01
N SER A 188 11.12 -29.15 -10.29
CA SER A 188 12.49 -28.72 -10.59
C SER A 188 12.97 -29.22 -11.96
N LEU A 189 12.68 -30.47 -12.32
CA LEU A 189 12.95 -31.01 -13.67
C LEU A 189 12.11 -30.33 -14.73
N GLY A 190 10.82 -30.11 -14.47
CA GLY A 190 9.94 -29.37 -15.37
C GLY A 190 10.42 -27.95 -15.67
N LEU A 191 10.95 -27.24 -14.66
CA LEU A 191 11.57 -25.93 -14.83
C LEU A 191 12.86 -26.00 -15.67
N LEU A 192 13.69 -27.01 -15.47
CA LEU A 192 14.89 -27.20 -16.30
C LEU A 192 14.52 -27.46 -17.77
N PHE A 193 13.54 -28.33 -18.03
CA PHE A 193 13.08 -28.60 -19.39
C PHE A 193 12.42 -27.39 -20.04
N SER A 194 11.64 -26.60 -19.29
CA SER A 194 11.01 -25.38 -19.83
C SER A 194 12.02 -24.29 -20.21
N HIS A 195 13.19 -24.29 -19.55
CA HIS A 195 14.32 -23.42 -19.90
C HIS A 195 15.25 -24.03 -20.98
N GLY A 196 14.89 -25.19 -21.54
CA GLY A 196 15.58 -25.82 -22.67
C GLY A 196 16.80 -26.67 -22.29
N PHE A 197 16.95 -27.05 -21.01
CA PHE A 197 18.06 -27.91 -20.59
C PHE A 197 17.77 -29.38 -20.90
N THR A 198 18.69 -30.04 -21.61
CA THR A 198 18.66 -31.48 -21.88
C THR A 198 19.66 -32.27 -21.02
N GLY A 199 20.48 -31.57 -20.23
CA GLY A 199 21.49 -32.14 -19.35
C GLY A 199 22.02 -31.09 -18.35
N THR A 200 22.92 -31.50 -17.44
CA THR A 200 23.38 -30.69 -16.29
C THR A 200 24.69 -29.92 -16.54
N SER A 201 25.33 -30.09 -17.70
CA SER A 201 26.65 -29.51 -18.01
C SER A 201 26.71 -27.98 -17.86
N HIS A 202 25.61 -27.30 -18.16
CA HIS A 202 25.50 -25.83 -18.14
C HIS A 202 24.97 -25.26 -16.82
N VAL A 203 24.72 -26.12 -15.83
CA VAL A 203 24.09 -25.73 -14.57
C VAL A 203 25.09 -25.83 -13.41
N GLU A 204 24.98 -24.90 -12.46
CA GLU A 204 25.78 -24.83 -11.24
C GLU A 204 24.88 -24.63 -10.02
N GLU A 205 25.14 -25.37 -8.95
CA GLU A 205 24.56 -25.08 -7.64
C GLU A 205 25.45 -24.06 -6.92
N ARG A 206 24.84 -23.01 -6.37
CA ARG A 206 25.47 -22.04 -5.49
C ARG A 206 24.66 -21.89 -4.22
N THR A 207 25.31 -21.91 -3.07
CA THR A 207 24.65 -21.56 -1.81
C THR A 207 24.90 -20.09 -1.49
N ILE A 208 23.82 -19.37 -1.23
CA ILE A 208 23.85 -17.95 -0.88
C ILE A 208 23.35 -17.81 0.54
N GLU A 209 24.22 -17.30 1.40
CA GLU A 209 23.85 -16.91 2.75
C GLU A 209 23.42 -15.44 2.75
N ILE A 210 22.12 -15.21 2.88
CA ILE A 210 21.58 -13.87 3.06
C ILE A 210 22.08 -13.36 4.43
N GLY A 211 22.78 -12.23 4.44
CA GLY A 211 23.38 -11.61 5.63
C GLY A 211 24.91 -11.59 5.67
N ARG A 212 25.61 -12.33 4.80
CA ARG A 212 27.08 -12.28 4.74
C ARG A 212 27.58 -11.09 3.92
N GLN A 213 28.69 -10.52 4.38
CA GLN A 213 29.42 -9.35 3.84
C GLN A 213 29.91 -9.49 2.39
N GLN A 214 29.57 -10.59 1.71
CA GLN A 214 29.99 -10.90 0.35
C GLN A 214 29.32 -10.01 -0.70
N VAL A 215 28.19 -9.38 -0.38
CA VAL A 215 27.41 -8.63 -1.40
C VAL A 215 27.67 -7.12 -1.34
N ILE A 216 27.99 -6.50 -0.19
CA ILE A 216 28.21 -5.04 -0.19
C ILE A 216 29.10 -4.53 0.95
N ASN A 217 30.18 -3.83 0.57
CA ASN A 217 31.07 -3.05 1.44
C ASN A 217 30.40 -1.71 1.83
N TYR A 218 29.40 -1.72 2.73
CA TYR A 218 28.78 -0.48 3.25
C TYR A 218 29.25 -0.13 4.68
N VAL A 219 30.55 -0.20 4.92
CA VAL A 219 31.14 0.26 6.21
C VAL A 219 30.95 1.77 6.43
N SER A 220 30.58 2.54 5.40
CA SER A 220 30.37 4.00 5.48
C SER A 220 28.97 4.45 5.91
N LEU A 221 27.97 3.57 6.04
CA LEU A 221 26.57 3.96 6.31
C LEU A 221 26.15 3.97 7.80
N PHE A 222 27.05 3.60 8.72
CA PHE A 222 26.76 3.71 10.17
C PHE A 222 26.78 5.16 10.70
N TYR A 223 27.04 6.15 9.84
CA TYR A 223 26.81 7.56 10.13
C TYR A 223 25.42 7.99 9.65
N ILE A 224 24.38 7.66 10.43
CA ILE A 224 23.06 8.32 10.30
C ILE A 224 23.23 9.76 10.82
N PRO A 225 23.05 10.81 10.00
CA PRO A 225 23.10 12.18 10.47
C PRO A 225 21.93 12.47 11.43
N ARG A 226 22.23 13.19 12.51
CA ARG A 226 21.25 13.72 13.49
C ARG A 226 20.32 14.76 12.84
N THR A 227 19.35 14.39 12.00
CA THR A 227 18.35 15.37 11.50
C THR A 227 16.95 14.83 11.25
N CYS A 228 16.57 13.67 11.81
CA CYS A 228 15.14 13.33 11.89
C CYS A 228 14.64 13.62 13.31
N CYS A 229 13.46 14.23 13.40
CA CYS A 229 12.75 14.52 14.64
C CYS A 229 12.32 13.21 15.32
N TRP A 230 13.27 12.53 15.96
CA TRP A 230 12.99 11.44 16.88
C TRP A 230 12.69 12.04 18.25
N GLY A 231 11.50 11.77 18.78
CA GLY A 231 11.19 12.01 20.18
C GLY A 231 12.30 11.42 21.05
N SER A 232 12.80 12.23 21.97
CA SER A 232 13.98 11.99 22.79
C SER A 232 13.86 10.74 23.67
N SER A 233 14.34 9.59 23.19
CA SER A 233 14.82 8.48 24.04
C SER A 233 15.57 7.40 23.25
N TRP A 234 16.71 7.76 22.65
CA TRP A 234 17.71 6.76 22.20
C TRP A 234 19.05 7.09 22.85
N LYS A 235 19.40 6.34 23.91
CA LYS A 235 20.81 6.15 24.29
C LYS A 235 21.43 5.26 23.22
N GLN A 236 22.62 5.60 22.73
CA GLN A 236 23.33 4.81 21.72
C GLN A 236 23.43 3.34 22.17
N PRO A 237 23.03 2.36 21.35
CA PRO A 237 23.34 0.97 21.63
C PRO A 237 24.83 0.74 21.39
N HIS A 238 25.48 0.04 22.31
CA HIS A 238 26.79 -0.57 22.03
C HIS A 238 26.61 -1.55 20.86
N PHE A 239 27.19 -1.25 19.70
CA PHE A 239 27.07 -2.07 18.50
C PHE A 239 27.78 -3.41 18.70
N SER A 240 27.01 -4.50 18.85
CA SER A 240 27.54 -5.86 18.81
C SER A 240 27.56 -6.38 17.37
N SER A 241 28.45 -7.34 17.07
CA SER A 241 28.54 -8.01 15.77
C SER A 241 27.20 -8.62 15.31
N SER A 242 26.35 -9.03 16.25
CA SER A 242 25.03 -9.62 15.99
C SER A 242 24.02 -8.60 15.43
N TYR A 243 24.05 -7.36 15.92
CA TYR A 243 23.18 -6.30 15.39
C TYR A 243 23.53 -6.01 13.91
N ILE A 244 24.83 -5.92 13.59
CA ILE A 244 25.31 -5.63 12.22
C ILE A 244 24.86 -6.72 11.24
N ALA A 245 24.99 -8.00 11.62
CA ALA A 245 24.55 -9.12 10.78
C ALA A 245 23.05 -9.07 10.47
N LYS A 246 22.20 -8.78 11.47
CA LYS A 246 20.74 -8.65 11.28
C LYS A 246 20.38 -7.55 10.28
N TYR A 247 21.08 -6.40 10.33
CA TYR A 247 20.89 -5.32 9.35
C TYR A 247 21.28 -5.74 7.93
N HIS A 248 22.38 -6.49 7.75
CA HIS A 248 22.78 -6.98 6.43
C HIS A 248 21.74 -7.90 5.78
N VAL A 249 21.13 -8.80 6.56
CA VAL A 249 20.08 -9.70 6.05
C VAL A 249 18.87 -8.89 5.58
N VAL A 250 18.42 -7.91 6.38
CA VAL A 250 17.29 -7.04 6.04
C VAL A 250 17.59 -6.25 4.76
N PHE A 251 18.79 -5.68 4.60
CA PHE A 251 19.13 -4.93 3.39
C PHE A 251 19.09 -5.77 2.12
N GLN A 252 19.55 -7.02 2.16
CA GLN A 252 19.48 -7.91 1.01
C GLN A 252 18.04 -8.28 0.64
N MET A 253 17.17 -8.47 1.62
CA MET A 253 15.74 -8.61 1.34
C MET A 253 15.14 -7.34 0.77
N LEU A 254 15.51 -6.16 1.26
CA LEU A 254 15.06 -4.90 0.68
C LEU A 254 15.52 -4.73 -0.76
N ILE A 255 16.74 -5.17 -1.11
CA ILE A 255 17.23 -5.22 -2.50
C ILE A 255 16.37 -6.16 -3.33
N LEU A 256 16.01 -7.33 -2.80
CA LEU A 256 15.12 -8.26 -3.51
C LEU A 256 13.74 -7.65 -3.75
N VAL A 257 13.13 -7.01 -2.74
CA VAL A 257 11.83 -6.32 -2.88
C VAL A 257 11.93 -5.19 -3.91
N LYS A 258 12.97 -4.36 -3.82
CA LYS A 258 13.22 -3.27 -4.76
C LYS A 258 13.40 -3.79 -6.18
N GLY A 259 14.14 -4.88 -6.34
CA GLY A 259 14.32 -5.61 -7.59
C GLY A 259 12.99 -6.14 -8.11
N ALA A 260 12.15 -6.74 -7.27
CA ALA A 260 10.84 -7.28 -7.67
C ALA A 260 9.90 -6.21 -8.26
N MET A 261 10.06 -4.96 -7.83
CA MET A 261 9.28 -3.82 -8.34
C MET A 261 9.86 -3.20 -9.62
N LEU A 262 11.11 -3.49 -9.98
CA LEU A 262 11.82 -2.76 -11.04
C LEU A 262 12.40 -3.67 -12.13
N LEU A 263 12.64 -4.94 -11.82
CA LEU A 263 13.37 -5.91 -12.64
C LEU A 263 12.50 -7.13 -12.93
N LYS A 264 12.79 -7.79 -14.05
CA LYS A 264 12.19 -9.09 -14.41
C LYS A 264 12.83 -10.28 -13.69
N ASP A 265 14.09 -10.11 -13.29
CA ASP A 265 14.97 -11.18 -12.78
C ASP A 265 15.63 -10.75 -11.44
N PRO A 266 14.85 -10.50 -10.38
CA PRO A 266 15.35 -9.97 -9.10
C PRO A 266 16.27 -10.92 -8.32
N LEU A 267 16.11 -12.25 -8.42
CA LEU A 267 17.07 -13.17 -7.77
C LEU A 267 18.42 -13.11 -8.48
N THR A 268 18.44 -13.11 -9.82
CA THR A 268 19.69 -12.92 -10.57
C THR A 268 20.41 -11.65 -10.16
N TYR A 269 19.68 -10.54 -9.98
CA TYR A 269 20.27 -9.30 -9.49
C TYR A 269 20.85 -9.44 -8.07
N LEU A 270 20.13 -10.13 -7.17
CA LEU A 270 20.60 -10.40 -5.80
C LEU A 270 21.88 -11.27 -5.79
N VAL A 271 21.96 -12.28 -6.66
CA VAL A 271 23.09 -13.23 -6.73
C VAL A 271 24.32 -12.61 -7.42
N PHE A 272 24.11 -11.79 -8.45
CA PHE A 272 25.16 -11.28 -9.33
C PHE A 272 25.29 -9.75 -9.29
N HIS A 273 25.05 -9.16 -8.11
CA HIS A 273 24.98 -7.72 -7.90
C HIS A 273 26.19 -6.95 -8.47
N ASP A 274 27.39 -7.55 -8.44
CA ASP A 274 28.64 -6.94 -8.93
C ASP A 274 28.89 -7.05 -10.44
N ILE A 275 28.14 -7.91 -11.15
CA ILE A 275 28.49 -8.34 -12.52
C ILE A 275 27.52 -7.76 -13.57
N HIS A 276 26.28 -7.44 -13.21
CA HIS A 276 25.27 -7.00 -14.16
C HIS A 276 25.05 -5.49 -14.13
N PRO A 277 25.54 -4.72 -15.14
CA PRO A 277 25.02 -3.37 -15.36
C PRO A 277 23.53 -3.49 -15.69
N VAL A 278 22.69 -2.81 -14.91
CA VAL A 278 21.22 -2.75 -14.98
C VAL A 278 20.67 -2.92 -16.42
N ARG A 279 20.46 -4.17 -16.84
CA ARG A 279 19.83 -4.53 -18.12
C ARG A 279 18.53 -5.25 -17.78
N GLY A 280 17.40 -4.61 -18.07
CA GLY A 280 16.07 -5.20 -17.80
C GLY A 280 15.20 -4.44 -16.81
N LEU A 281 15.45 -3.14 -16.60
CA LEU A 281 14.44 -2.27 -15.98
C LEU A 281 13.13 -2.43 -16.73
N VAL A 282 12.07 -2.78 -16.02
CA VAL A 282 10.72 -2.65 -16.54
C VAL A 282 10.52 -1.16 -16.77
N ASN A 283 10.47 -0.73 -18.03
CA ASN A 283 10.18 0.67 -18.36
C ASN A 283 8.72 0.93 -18.00
N PRO A 284 8.42 1.72 -16.95
CA PRO A 284 7.04 1.91 -16.50
C PRO A 284 6.17 2.57 -17.59
N LYS A 285 6.80 3.26 -18.56
CA LYS A 285 6.13 3.96 -19.66
C LYS A 285 5.60 3.06 -20.77
N LEU A 286 5.92 1.76 -20.77
CA LEU A 286 5.43 0.81 -21.78
C LEU A 286 4.35 -0.10 -21.20
N GLY A 287 3.34 0.51 -20.57
CA GLY A 287 2.05 -0.12 -20.34
C GLY A 287 1.17 0.08 -21.57
N THR A 288 0.62 -1.00 -22.09
CA THR A 288 -0.32 -1.07 -23.22
C THR A 288 -1.40 0.01 -23.15
N SER A 289 -1.75 0.54 -24.34
CA SER A 289 -2.91 1.39 -24.62
C SER A 289 -4.06 1.06 -23.68
N ILE A 290 -4.64 2.09 -23.04
CA ILE A 290 -5.86 1.98 -22.23
C ILE A 290 -6.96 1.42 -23.15
N GLN A 291 -7.06 0.10 -23.23
CA GLN A 291 -8.18 -0.55 -23.89
C GLN A 291 -9.36 -0.42 -22.92
N HIS A 292 -10.44 0.14 -23.46
CA HIS A 292 -11.74 0.25 -22.80
C HIS A 292 -12.04 -1.01 -21.99
N LEU A 293 -12.09 -0.87 -20.67
CA LEU A 293 -12.46 -1.93 -19.74
C LEU A 293 -13.92 -2.27 -19.99
N THR A 294 -14.17 -3.33 -20.76
CA THR A 294 -15.48 -3.95 -20.87
C THR A 294 -15.77 -4.72 -19.59
N ARG A 295 -16.75 -4.21 -18.85
CA ARG A 295 -17.70 -4.85 -17.94
C ARG A 295 -17.47 -6.35 -17.65
N ASP A 296 -16.94 -6.64 -16.47
CA ASP A 296 -17.40 -7.76 -15.64
C ASP A 296 -17.31 -7.42 -14.14
N ASN A 297 -18.43 -7.70 -13.46
CA ASN A 297 -18.77 -7.28 -12.09
C ASN A 297 -17.91 -7.98 -11.02
N THR A 298 -17.57 -7.26 -9.93
CA THR A 298 -17.30 -7.72 -8.53
C THR A 298 -16.41 -6.79 -7.69
N VAL A 299 -16.04 -5.59 -8.16
CA VAL A 299 -15.60 -4.54 -7.22
C VAL A 299 -16.85 -3.75 -6.83
N GLU A 300 -17.25 -3.82 -5.56
CA GLU A 300 -18.24 -2.90 -4.98
C GLU A 300 -17.75 -1.47 -5.27
N LYS A 301 -18.35 -0.83 -6.26
CA LYS A 301 -18.01 0.55 -6.62
C LYS A 301 -18.59 1.44 -5.54
N ASN A 302 -17.72 2.15 -4.81
CA ASN A 302 -18.18 3.23 -3.95
C ASN A 302 -18.75 4.34 -4.86
N SER A 303 -19.97 4.83 -4.57
CA SER A 303 -20.57 5.95 -5.31
C SER A 303 -19.94 7.30 -4.97
N LYS A 304 -18.97 7.30 -4.06
CA LYS A 304 -18.24 8.50 -3.65
C LYS A 304 -17.42 9.08 -4.80
N THR A 305 -17.66 10.35 -5.06
CA THR A 305 -16.87 11.20 -5.96
C THR A 305 -16.37 12.42 -5.19
N MET A 306 -15.36 13.09 -5.73
CA MET A 306 -14.86 14.38 -5.24
C MET A 306 -14.42 15.26 -6.40
N THR A 307 -14.32 16.56 -6.19
CA THR A 307 -13.90 17.52 -7.22
C THR A 307 -12.48 17.99 -6.98
N LEU A 308 -11.74 18.23 -8.05
CA LEU A 308 -10.39 18.77 -7.99
C LEU A 308 -10.26 19.93 -8.97
N GLU A 309 -9.71 21.06 -8.51
CA GLU A 309 -9.46 22.21 -9.37
C GLU A 309 -8.03 22.17 -9.91
N LEU A 310 -7.91 22.04 -11.23
CA LEU A 310 -6.65 21.99 -11.95
C LEU A 310 -6.32 23.37 -12.51
N THR A 311 -5.08 23.81 -12.30
CA THR A 311 -4.50 24.97 -12.99
C THR A 311 -3.63 24.47 -14.15
N LEU A 312 -3.97 24.88 -15.37
CA LEU A 312 -3.32 24.45 -16.61
C LEU A 312 -2.72 25.64 -17.35
N GLN A 313 -1.72 25.37 -18.18
CA GLN A 313 -1.25 26.31 -19.19
C GLN A 313 -2.16 26.23 -20.42
N LYS A 314 -2.86 27.32 -20.74
CA LYS A 314 -3.86 27.39 -21.81
C LYS A 314 -3.29 27.03 -23.18
N SER A 315 -2.12 27.55 -23.53
CA SER A 315 -1.49 27.32 -24.85
C SER A 315 -1.05 25.88 -25.11
N THR A 316 -0.71 25.12 -24.07
CA THR A 316 -0.12 23.77 -24.19
C THR A 316 -1.01 22.68 -23.57
N SER A 317 -2.06 23.05 -22.85
CA SER A 317 -2.83 22.18 -21.95
C SER A 317 -1.97 21.45 -20.91
N LYS A 318 -0.79 22.01 -20.58
CA LYS A 318 0.13 21.41 -19.61
C LYS A 318 -0.38 21.64 -18.19
N PHE A 319 -0.40 20.59 -17.38
CA PHE A 319 -0.69 20.69 -15.95
C PHE A 319 0.38 21.50 -15.20
N LEU A 320 -0.05 22.41 -14.32
CA LEU A 320 0.83 23.25 -13.51
C LEU A 320 0.79 22.84 -12.04
N PHE A 321 -0.39 22.89 -11.43
CA PHE A 321 -0.69 22.40 -10.09
C PHE A 321 -2.21 22.27 -9.92
N ALA A 322 -2.64 21.57 -8.88
CA ALA A 322 -4.03 21.48 -8.48
C ALA A 322 -4.23 22.17 -7.13
N GLU A 323 -5.36 22.84 -6.97
CA GLU A 323 -5.88 23.30 -5.69
C GLU A 323 -6.88 22.26 -5.18
N ALA A 324 -6.65 21.77 -3.96
CA ALA A 324 -7.36 20.65 -3.39
C ALA A 324 -7.83 20.93 -1.97
N GLU A 325 -9.03 20.46 -1.64
CA GLU A 325 -9.50 20.41 -0.26
C GLU A 325 -8.94 19.18 0.50
N GLN A 326 -9.22 19.14 1.80
CA GLN A 326 -8.78 18.06 2.68
C GLN A 326 -9.22 16.67 2.25
N ASP A 327 -10.35 16.54 1.55
CA ASP A 327 -10.94 15.24 1.21
C ASP A 327 -10.15 14.56 0.09
N PHE A 328 -9.75 15.31 -0.93
CA PHE A 328 -8.84 14.84 -1.96
C PHE A 328 -7.48 14.48 -1.39
N VAL A 329 -6.93 15.31 -0.50
CA VAL A 329 -5.61 15.02 0.09
C VAL A 329 -5.67 13.83 1.04
N ASP A 330 -6.72 13.68 1.85
CA ASP A 330 -6.98 12.47 2.65
C ASP A 330 -7.04 11.23 1.74
N PHE A 331 -7.73 11.34 0.61
CA PHE A 331 -7.88 10.26 -0.36
C PHE A 331 -6.53 9.84 -0.96
N VAL A 332 -5.73 10.80 -1.45
CA VAL A 332 -4.42 10.51 -2.03
C VAL A 332 -3.47 9.97 -0.99
N PHE A 333 -3.41 10.53 0.23
CA PHE A 333 -2.61 9.94 1.30
C PHE A 333 -3.07 8.52 1.67
N GLY A 334 -4.36 8.22 1.50
CA GLY A 334 -4.90 6.87 1.61
C GLY A 334 -4.27 5.86 0.65
N PHE A 335 -3.56 6.26 -0.40
CA PHE A 335 -2.77 5.35 -1.23
C PHE A 335 -1.67 4.66 -0.41
N LEU A 336 -1.07 5.37 0.54
CA LEU A 336 0.00 4.84 1.40
C LEU A 336 -0.53 3.76 2.36
N GLU A 337 -1.84 3.72 2.62
CA GLU A 337 -2.48 2.74 3.49
C GLU A 337 -2.79 1.44 2.76
N ILE A 338 -2.84 1.44 1.42
CA ILE A 338 -3.23 0.28 0.61
C ILE A 338 -2.18 -0.83 0.77
N PRO A 339 -2.55 -2.04 1.25
CA PRO A 339 -1.64 -3.17 1.28
C PRO A 339 -1.34 -3.67 -0.14
N LEU A 340 -0.10 -4.12 -0.36
CA LEU A 340 0.34 -4.55 -1.68
C LEU A 340 -0.51 -5.68 -2.28
N GLY A 341 -0.93 -6.65 -1.46
CA GLY A 341 -1.83 -7.72 -1.89
C GLY A 341 -3.17 -7.17 -2.41
N THR A 342 -3.77 -6.23 -1.67
CA THR A 342 -5.01 -5.55 -2.09
C THR A 342 -4.82 -4.75 -3.38
N LEU A 343 -3.69 -4.07 -3.53
CA LEU A 343 -3.35 -3.36 -4.77
C LEU A 343 -3.35 -4.31 -5.97
N ILE A 344 -2.58 -5.40 -5.89
CA ILE A 344 -2.38 -6.33 -7.00
C ILE A 344 -3.65 -7.14 -7.29
N GLY A 345 -4.23 -7.74 -6.24
CA GLY A 345 -5.34 -8.67 -6.37
C GLY A 345 -6.69 -8.01 -6.63
N LYS A 346 -7.00 -6.91 -5.95
CA LYS A 346 -8.33 -6.26 -6.01
C LYS A 346 -8.38 -5.04 -6.92
N LEU A 347 -7.42 -4.11 -6.77
CA LEU A 347 -7.48 -2.83 -7.48
C LEU A 347 -6.95 -2.93 -8.92
N MET A 348 -5.85 -3.65 -9.11
CA MET A 348 -5.19 -3.78 -10.40
C MET A 348 -5.53 -5.08 -11.13
N LYS A 349 -6.23 -6.02 -10.48
CA LYS A 349 -6.64 -7.32 -11.05
C LYS A 349 -5.50 -8.09 -11.74
N GLY A 350 -4.27 -7.96 -11.24
CA GLY A 350 -3.09 -8.57 -11.85
C GLY A 350 -2.57 -7.89 -13.12
N GLU A 351 -3.01 -6.67 -13.44
CA GLU A 351 -2.51 -5.83 -14.55
C GLU A 351 -1.58 -4.70 -14.05
N THR A 352 -0.60 -5.06 -13.23
CA THR A 352 0.43 -4.13 -12.77
C THR A 352 1.65 -4.15 -13.69
N THR A 353 2.55 -3.20 -13.50
CA THR A 353 3.90 -3.27 -14.08
C THR A 353 4.83 -4.19 -13.32
N PHE A 354 4.43 -4.69 -12.14
CA PHE A 354 5.29 -5.42 -11.22
C PHE A 354 5.15 -6.93 -11.40
N LYS A 355 5.63 -7.45 -12.53
CA LYS A 355 5.37 -8.85 -12.90
C LYS A 355 5.80 -9.87 -11.84
N CYS A 356 6.92 -9.62 -11.18
CA CYS A 356 7.42 -10.48 -10.10
C CYS A 356 6.48 -10.50 -8.89
N LEU A 357 5.85 -9.37 -8.55
CA LEU A 357 4.89 -9.30 -7.46
C LEU A 357 3.53 -9.92 -7.83
N GLU A 358 3.11 -9.84 -9.09
CA GLU A 358 1.95 -10.60 -9.59
C GLU A 358 2.17 -12.10 -9.49
N ASN A 359 3.33 -12.58 -9.92
CA ASN A 359 3.73 -13.97 -9.81
C ASN A 359 3.72 -14.45 -8.35
N LEU A 360 4.21 -13.62 -7.44
CA LEU A 360 4.19 -13.90 -6.01
C LEU A 360 2.76 -13.94 -5.46
N HIS A 361 1.90 -13.00 -5.86
CA HIS A 361 0.48 -12.99 -5.52
C HIS A 361 -0.25 -14.23 -6.07
N GLU A 362 -0.02 -14.59 -7.34
CA GLU A 362 -0.54 -15.82 -7.94
C GLU A 362 -0.07 -17.07 -7.20
N SER A 363 1.16 -17.06 -6.68
CA SER A 363 1.68 -18.17 -5.87
C SER A 363 0.86 -18.33 -4.60
N VAL A 364 0.57 -17.24 -3.88
CA VAL A 364 -0.33 -17.27 -2.71
C VAL A 364 -1.71 -17.82 -3.08
N VAL A 365 -2.29 -17.38 -4.22
CA VAL A 365 -3.60 -17.85 -4.70
C VAL A 365 -3.61 -19.35 -4.99
N LYS A 366 -2.60 -19.87 -5.66
CA LYS A 366 -2.54 -21.26 -6.18
C LYS A 366 -1.96 -22.27 -5.20
N MET A 367 -1.27 -21.83 -4.16
CA MET A 367 -0.54 -22.70 -3.26
C MET A 367 -1.47 -23.47 -2.33
N ASN A 368 -1.56 -24.78 -2.55
CA ASN A 368 -2.45 -25.68 -1.79
C ASN A 368 -1.75 -26.38 -0.60
N LEU A 369 -0.43 -26.52 -0.65
CA LEU A 369 0.34 -27.22 0.39
C LEU A 369 1.02 -26.21 1.31
N GLY A 370 0.81 -26.36 2.62
CA GLY A 370 1.48 -25.59 3.66
C GLY A 370 0.89 -24.21 3.96
N LEU A 371 0.06 -23.62 3.09
CA LEU A 371 -0.58 -22.32 3.34
C LEU A 371 -2.05 -22.51 3.76
N SER A 372 -2.40 -22.09 4.98
CA SER A 372 -3.79 -22.18 5.46
C SER A 372 -4.73 -21.21 4.73
N GLU A 373 -6.00 -21.59 4.57
CA GLU A 373 -7.01 -20.76 3.87
C GLU A 373 -7.14 -19.36 4.48
N ASN A 374 -7.13 -19.27 5.82
CA ASN A 374 -7.16 -17.99 6.53
C ASN A 374 -5.94 -17.12 6.20
N SER A 375 -4.75 -17.72 6.15
CA SER A 375 -3.52 -17.00 5.78
C SER A 375 -3.55 -16.55 4.33
N ARG A 376 -4.00 -17.43 3.42
CA ARG A 376 -4.17 -17.14 2.00
C ARG A 376 -5.08 -15.94 1.79
N ARG A 377 -6.27 -15.95 2.39
CA ARG A 377 -7.25 -14.86 2.30
C ARG A 377 -6.67 -13.53 2.79
N LEU A 378 -5.96 -13.54 3.92
CA LEU A 378 -5.35 -12.35 4.49
C LEU A 378 -4.11 -11.85 3.73
N LEU A 379 -3.44 -12.69 2.94
CA LEU A 379 -2.32 -12.28 2.08
C LEU A 379 -2.80 -11.73 0.74
N ILE A 380 -3.86 -12.32 0.15
CA ILE A 380 -4.47 -11.84 -1.10
C ILE A 380 -5.11 -10.47 -0.89
N GLN A 381 -5.86 -10.30 0.20
CA GLN A 381 -6.52 -9.04 0.52
C GLN A 381 -6.34 -8.72 2.00
N PRO A 382 -5.17 -8.20 2.40
CA PRO A 382 -4.92 -7.84 3.78
C PRO A 382 -5.93 -6.81 4.27
N GLU A 383 -6.58 -7.15 5.38
CA GLU A 383 -7.57 -6.29 6.02
C GLU A 383 -6.87 -5.15 6.77
N LEU A 384 -7.31 -3.92 6.50
CA LEU A 384 -6.91 -2.75 7.27
C LEU A 384 -7.78 -2.63 8.50
N GLU A 385 -7.18 -2.18 9.61
CA GLU A 385 -7.99 -1.77 10.75
C GLU A 385 -8.78 -0.50 10.38
N TRP A 386 -10.06 -0.43 10.75
CA TRP A 386 -10.95 0.71 10.41
C TRP A 386 -10.39 2.07 10.82
N LYS A 387 -9.54 2.11 11.86
CA LYS A 387 -8.89 3.32 12.37
C LYS A 387 -7.87 3.92 11.39
N TYR A 388 -7.37 3.14 10.43
CA TYR A 388 -6.48 3.60 9.38
C TYR A 388 -7.23 4.04 8.11
N VAL A 389 -8.53 3.78 7.94
CA VAL A 389 -9.21 4.09 6.68
C VAL A 389 -9.98 5.41 6.78
N SER A 390 -9.63 6.43 5.99
CA SER A 390 -10.38 7.69 5.97
C SER A 390 -11.81 7.52 5.44
N LYS A 391 -12.77 8.30 5.95
CA LYS A 391 -14.11 8.44 5.33
C LYS A 391 -14.04 8.90 3.88
N ASN A 392 -12.92 9.53 3.47
CA ASN A 392 -12.70 10.11 2.16
C ASN A 392 -12.17 9.12 1.13
N GLN A 393 -11.92 7.88 1.53
CA GLN A 393 -11.39 6.86 0.63
C GLN A 393 -12.43 6.45 -0.43
N ILE A 394 -12.05 6.55 -1.70
CA ILE A 394 -12.86 6.11 -2.84
C ILE A 394 -12.75 4.59 -3.01
N PHE A 395 -11.58 4.01 -2.76
CA PHE A 395 -11.40 2.57 -2.89
C PHE A 395 -12.15 1.81 -1.78
N PRO A 396 -12.78 0.66 -2.09
CA PRO A 396 -13.42 -0.20 -1.10
C PRO A 396 -12.34 -0.97 -0.33
N LEU A 397 -11.61 -0.25 0.53
CA LEU A 397 -10.65 -0.83 1.47
C LEU A 397 -11.46 -1.42 2.63
N ASN A 398 -11.36 -2.73 2.83
CA ASN A 398 -12.08 -3.43 3.89
C ASN A 398 -11.57 -2.95 5.26
N GLY A 399 -12.18 -1.89 5.79
CA GLY A 399 -12.02 -1.46 7.17
C GLY A 399 -12.94 -2.30 8.05
N PHE A 400 -12.39 -3.23 8.82
CA PHE A 400 -13.22 -4.06 9.69
C PHE A 400 -13.92 -3.21 10.76
N ASN A 401 -15.25 -3.11 10.67
CA ASN A 401 -16.11 -2.32 11.56
C ASN A 401 -16.30 -2.96 12.95
N SER A 402 -15.22 -3.35 13.62
CA SER A 402 -15.32 -3.62 15.05
C SER A 402 -15.05 -2.32 15.80
N ARG A 403 -16.11 -1.69 16.26
CA ARG A 403 -16.06 -0.93 17.52
C ARG A 403 -15.66 -1.94 18.61
N GLN A 404 -14.38 -2.32 18.67
CA GLN A 404 -13.91 -3.20 19.73
C GLN A 404 -13.98 -2.38 21.00
N ASN A 405 -14.96 -2.72 21.83
CA ASN A 405 -14.82 -2.52 23.25
C ASN A 405 -13.66 -3.43 23.67
N TYR A 406 -12.69 -2.86 24.37
CA TYR A 406 -11.59 -3.62 24.97
C TYR A 406 -11.88 -3.78 26.46
N GLN A 407 -11.58 -4.94 27.01
CA GLN A 407 -11.72 -5.19 28.44
C GLN A 407 -10.36 -5.05 29.11
N ARG A 408 -10.34 -4.44 30.30
CA ARG A 408 -9.16 -4.43 31.17
C ARG A 408 -9.32 -5.50 32.25
N SER A 409 -8.38 -6.45 32.33
CA SER A 409 -8.32 -7.38 33.47
C SER A 409 -7.64 -6.70 34.66
N PHE A 410 -8.29 -6.75 35.83
CA PHE A 410 -7.76 -6.12 37.04
C PHE A 410 -6.65 -6.94 37.72
N VAL A 411 -6.48 -8.20 37.32
CA VAL A 411 -5.49 -9.07 37.96
C VAL A 411 -4.06 -8.67 37.57
N ASP A 412 -3.86 -8.12 36.35
CA ASP A 412 -2.52 -7.85 35.83
C ASP A 412 -2.35 -6.49 35.11
N GLY A 413 -3.40 -5.66 35.01
CA GLY A 413 -3.30 -4.34 34.34
C GLY A 413 -3.25 -4.39 32.80
N ILE A 414 -3.45 -5.57 32.22
CA ILE A 414 -3.36 -5.89 30.79
C ILE A 414 -4.66 -5.52 30.04
N LEU A 415 -4.52 -4.94 28.85
CA LEU A 415 -5.58 -4.66 27.88
C LEU A 415 -5.81 -5.90 27.01
N MET A 416 -7.08 -6.32 26.88
CA MET A 416 -7.47 -7.47 26.07
C MET A 416 -8.71 -7.14 25.23
N PRO A 417 -8.90 -7.73 24.04
CA PRO A 417 -10.14 -7.58 23.28
C PRO A 417 -11.31 -8.23 24.04
N CYS A 418 -12.50 -7.61 24.03
CA CYS A 418 -13.70 -8.24 24.59
C CYS A 418 -14.08 -9.49 23.78
N THR A 419 -14.03 -10.67 24.38
CA THR A 419 -14.62 -11.89 23.79
C THR A 419 -16.06 -12.03 24.29
N PHE A 420 -17.00 -12.18 23.35
CA PHE A 420 -18.40 -12.47 23.68
C PHE A 420 -18.46 -13.83 24.41
N GLY A 421 -18.67 -13.84 25.73
CA GLY A 421 -18.85 -15.08 26.50
C GLY A 421 -18.28 -15.10 27.92
N LEU A 422 -17.42 -14.16 28.30
CA LEU A 422 -17.02 -13.97 29.69
C LEU A 422 -17.93 -12.92 30.31
N GLY A 423 -18.48 -13.19 31.50
CA GLY A 423 -19.54 -12.40 32.15
C GLY A 423 -19.29 -10.89 32.23
N ASP A 424 -20.36 -10.15 32.53
CA ASP A 424 -20.47 -8.68 32.43
C ASP A 424 -19.14 -7.94 32.74
N PRO A 425 -18.47 -7.34 31.72
CA PRO A 425 -17.12 -6.84 31.86
C PRO A 425 -17.09 -5.63 32.81
N LYS A 426 -16.44 -5.79 33.97
CA LYS A 426 -16.33 -4.75 35.01
C LYS A 426 -15.58 -3.47 34.57
N TYR A 427 -14.87 -3.49 33.43
CA TYR A 427 -14.08 -2.37 32.90
C TYR A 427 -14.05 -2.37 31.36
N ILE A 428 -14.85 -1.50 30.71
CA ILE A 428 -14.86 -1.33 29.26
C ILE A 428 -14.04 -0.10 28.86
N MET A 429 -13.07 -0.30 27.98
CA MET A 429 -12.21 0.74 27.42
C MET A 429 -12.52 0.96 25.94
N LYS A 430 -12.52 2.23 25.53
CA LYS A 430 -12.77 2.66 24.15
C LYS A 430 -11.49 3.20 23.53
N PHE A 431 -11.24 2.85 22.28
CA PHE A 431 -10.18 3.50 21.51
C PHE A 431 -10.54 4.98 21.28
N LYS A 432 -9.60 5.88 21.59
CA LYS A 432 -9.71 7.29 21.24
C LYS A 432 -9.37 7.44 19.76
N ASP A 433 -10.41 7.47 18.92
CA ASP A 433 -10.24 7.80 17.50
C ASP A 433 -9.61 9.21 17.35
N PRO A 434 -8.45 9.33 16.71
CA PRO A 434 -7.80 10.61 16.47
C PRO A 434 -8.37 11.38 15.28
N ARG A 435 -9.20 10.75 14.46
CA ARG A 435 -9.86 11.42 13.32
C ARG A 435 -11.03 12.27 13.80
N ILE A 436 -11.27 13.37 13.11
CA ILE A 436 -12.46 14.20 13.31
C ILE A 436 -13.38 13.99 12.13
N GLY A 437 -14.64 13.62 12.41
CA GLY A 437 -15.60 13.27 11.36
C GLY A 437 -15.14 12.12 10.46
N GLY A 438 -14.19 11.29 10.89
CA GLY A 438 -13.60 10.19 10.11
C GLY A 438 -12.48 10.58 9.13
N GLY A 439 -12.10 11.86 9.06
CA GLY A 439 -10.97 12.35 8.24
C GLY A 439 -9.69 12.55 9.07
N PHE A 440 -8.54 12.50 8.41
CA PHE A 440 -7.25 12.70 9.07
C PHE A 440 -6.77 14.14 9.00
N LEU A 441 -7.11 14.84 7.94
CA LEU A 441 -6.81 16.26 7.75
C LEU A 441 -7.91 17.16 8.30
N LYS A 442 -7.57 18.43 8.50
CA LYS A 442 -8.46 19.46 9.03
C LYS A 442 -9.32 20.06 7.91
N GLU A 443 -10.64 20.06 8.10
CA GLU A 443 -11.66 20.45 7.10
C GLU A 443 -11.61 21.88 6.56
N THR A 444 -10.78 22.77 7.12
CA THR A 444 -10.68 24.17 6.69
C THR A 444 -9.37 24.50 5.97
N THR A 445 -8.63 23.49 5.51
CA THR A 445 -7.30 23.66 4.93
C THR A 445 -7.33 23.32 3.45
N THR A 446 -6.91 24.26 2.61
CA THR A 446 -6.65 24.01 1.20
C THR A 446 -5.18 23.66 0.98
N TYR A 447 -4.96 22.86 -0.05
CA TYR A 447 -3.67 22.27 -0.39
C TYR A 447 -3.34 22.53 -1.85
N MET A 448 -2.05 22.60 -2.12
CA MET A 448 -1.51 22.58 -3.48
C MET A 448 -0.93 21.20 -3.74
N VAL A 449 -1.30 20.60 -4.87
CA VAL A 449 -0.80 19.29 -5.32
C VAL A 449 -0.13 19.43 -6.68
N THR A 450 1.12 18.98 -6.77
CA THR A 450 1.88 18.98 -8.04
C THR A 450 1.69 17.69 -8.82
N ASP A 451 2.18 17.67 -10.07
CA ASP A 451 2.04 16.54 -11.00
C ASP A 451 2.71 15.24 -10.50
N ASP A 452 3.70 15.40 -9.63
CA ASP A 452 4.45 14.34 -8.97
C ASP A 452 3.97 14.09 -7.52
N LEU A 453 2.71 14.43 -7.19
CA LEU A 453 2.04 14.28 -5.89
C LEU A 453 2.79 14.88 -4.69
N VAL A 454 3.53 15.97 -4.90
CA VAL A 454 3.97 16.77 -3.76
C VAL A 454 2.75 17.53 -3.24
N VAL A 455 2.43 17.32 -1.96
CA VAL A 455 1.32 17.96 -1.26
C VAL A 455 1.88 18.99 -0.29
N THR A 456 1.45 20.23 -0.44
CA THR A 456 1.78 21.32 0.49
C THR A 456 0.53 22.09 0.86
N ARG A 457 0.55 22.81 1.99
CA ARG A 457 -0.52 23.78 2.29
C ARG A 457 -0.55 24.83 1.17
N PHE A 458 -1.73 25.16 0.69
CA PHE A 458 -1.87 26.14 -0.39
C PHE A 458 -1.32 27.50 0.03
N SER A 459 -0.63 28.15 -0.91
CA SER A 459 -0.10 29.50 -0.75
C SER A 459 -0.08 30.17 -2.12
N SER A 460 -0.79 31.30 -2.23
CA SER A 460 -0.80 32.09 -3.46
C SER A 460 0.60 32.59 -3.85
N VAL A 461 1.46 32.87 -2.87
CA VAL A 461 2.87 33.23 -3.10
C VAL A 461 3.64 32.07 -3.72
N SER A 462 3.44 30.84 -3.21
CA SER A 462 4.06 29.63 -3.77
C SER A 462 3.54 29.34 -5.17
N ALA A 463 2.23 29.53 -5.43
CA ALA A 463 1.62 29.35 -6.74
C ALA A 463 2.27 30.29 -7.77
N ILE A 464 2.36 31.59 -7.44
CA ILE A 464 3.04 32.58 -8.28
C ILE A 464 4.53 32.22 -8.47
N GLY A 465 5.19 31.70 -7.43
CA GLY A 465 6.56 31.19 -7.51
C GLY A 465 6.72 30.06 -8.51
N ILE A 466 5.79 29.09 -8.54
CA ILE A 466 5.76 27.99 -9.52
C ILE A 466 5.57 28.54 -10.92
N LEU A 467 4.61 29.45 -11.13
CA LEU A 467 4.35 30.08 -12.42
C LEU A 467 5.58 30.82 -12.97
N ASN A 468 6.26 31.58 -12.11
CA ASN A 468 7.51 32.26 -12.44
C ASN A 468 8.63 31.27 -12.80
N LYS A 469 8.78 30.20 -12.02
CA LYS A 469 9.77 29.13 -12.27
C LYS A 469 9.53 28.44 -13.61
N LEU A 470 8.27 28.19 -13.94
CA LEU A 470 7.84 27.58 -15.20
C LEU A 470 7.78 28.58 -16.37
N LYS A 471 7.98 29.87 -16.11
CA LYS A 471 7.91 30.97 -17.09
C LYS A 471 6.56 31.03 -17.82
N VAL A 472 5.47 30.73 -17.11
CA VAL A 472 4.11 30.78 -17.66
C VAL A 472 3.56 32.21 -17.54
N PRO A 473 3.16 32.86 -18.64
CA PRO A 473 2.52 34.16 -18.59
C PRO A 473 1.17 34.09 -17.86
N LEU A 474 0.84 35.07 -17.02
CA LEU A 474 -0.42 35.08 -16.26
C LEU A 474 -1.68 35.02 -17.15
N LYS A 475 -1.60 35.55 -18.37
CA LYS A 475 -2.68 35.50 -19.38
C LYS A 475 -2.87 34.12 -20.02
N ASP A 476 -1.94 33.20 -19.79
CA ASP A 476 -1.88 31.86 -20.38
C ASP A 476 -2.24 30.77 -19.36
N ILE A 477 -3.02 31.14 -18.33
CA ILE A 477 -3.47 30.24 -17.26
C ILE A 477 -4.97 30.01 -17.43
N GLU A 478 -5.41 28.76 -17.29
CA GLU A 478 -6.82 28.38 -17.24
C GLU A 478 -7.10 27.40 -16.10
N HIS A 479 -8.30 27.46 -15.55
CA HIS A 479 -8.76 26.61 -14.45
C HIS A 479 -9.76 25.58 -14.99
N HIS A 480 -9.62 24.33 -14.60
CA HIS A 480 -10.51 23.23 -14.97
C HIS A 480 -10.89 22.44 -13.73
N VAL A 481 -12.19 22.25 -13.50
CA VAL A 481 -12.67 21.40 -12.41
C VAL A 481 -12.94 20.01 -12.96
N VAL A 482 -12.34 19.00 -12.35
CA VAL A 482 -12.53 17.59 -12.72
C VAL A 482 -13.19 16.83 -11.57
N THR A 483 -14.02 15.86 -11.94
CA THR A 483 -14.63 14.94 -10.97
C THR A 483 -13.82 13.66 -10.91
N ILE A 484 -13.43 13.27 -9.70
CA ILE A 484 -12.67 12.06 -9.42
C ILE A 484 -13.63 11.01 -8.90
N ASP A 485 -13.96 10.07 -9.77
CA ASP A 485 -14.69 8.86 -9.44
C ASP A 485 -13.74 7.66 -9.24
N PHE A 486 -14.30 6.47 -9.06
CA PHE A 486 -13.52 5.24 -8.87
C PHE A 486 -12.57 4.94 -10.03
N GLU A 487 -12.99 5.17 -11.27
CA GLU A 487 -12.19 4.85 -12.46
C GLU A 487 -11.04 5.84 -12.61
N MET A 488 -11.30 7.13 -12.36
CA MET A 488 -10.28 8.17 -12.31
C MET A 488 -9.29 7.93 -11.17
N ALA A 489 -9.79 7.58 -9.98
CA ALA A 489 -8.96 7.24 -8.82
C ALA A 489 -7.99 6.10 -9.13
N LEU A 490 -8.45 5.04 -9.82
CA LEU A 490 -7.58 3.94 -10.26
C LEU A 490 -6.50 4.41 -11.25
N LYS A 491 -6.83 5.29 -12.20
CA LYS A 491 -5.85 5.85 -13.14
C LYS A 491 -4.78 6.65 -12.40
N ILE A 492 -5.17 7.50 -11.45
CA ILE A 492 -4.25 8.29 -10.62
C ILE A 492 -3.34 7.36 -9.80
N LEU A 493 -3.91 6.33 -9.14
CA LEU A 493 -3.14 5.35 -8.38
C LEU A 493 -2.14 4.60 -9.27
N LYS A 494 -2.56 4.13 -10.45
CA LYS A 494 -1.69 3.43 -11.40
C LYS A 494 -0.54 4.32 -11.89
N ALA A 495 -0.85 5.56 -12.26
CA ALA A 495 0.15 6.53 -12.67
C ALA A 495 1.12 6.86 -11.52
N SER A 496 0.66 6.92 -10.27
CA SER A 496 1.52 7.20 -9.10
C SER A 496 2.59 6.14 -8.83
N LEU A 497 2.35 4.90 -9.25
CA LEU A 497 3.29 3.79 -9.13
C LEU A 497 4.40 3.83 -10.20
N GLN A 498 4.20 4.60 -11.28
CA GLN A 498 4.96 4.48 -12.53
C GLN A 498 5.62 5.78 -13.00
N SER A 499 4.95 6.91 -12.75
CA SER A 499 5.25 8.20 -13.35
C SER A 499 5.40 9.30 -12.30
N SER A 500 6.11 10.35 -12.69
CA SER A 500 6.19 11.62 -11.97
C SER A 500 5.33 12.71 -12.64
N SER A 501 4.56 12.38 -13.66
CA SER A 501 3.68 13.30 -14.41
C SER A 501 2.24 12.79 -14.42
N ILE A 502 1.69 12.51 -13.24
CA ILE A 502 0.45 11.74 -13.08
C ILE A 502 -0.74 12.45 -13.69
N PHE A 503 -0.98 13.70 -13.31
CA PHE A 503 -2.15 14.45 -13.75
C PHE A 503 -2.03 14.82 -15.23
N THR A 504 -0.81 15.07 -15.71
CA THR A 504 -0.55 15.17 -17.14
C THR A 504 -0.96 13.86 -17.84
N ASP A 505 -0.44 12.70 -17.42
CA ASP A 505 -0.71 11.42 -18.07
C ASP A 505 -2.20 11.02 -18.00
N VAL A 506 -2.89 11.36 -16.91
CA VAL A 506 -4.29 10.98 -16.66
C VAL A 506 -5.28 11.92 -17.33
N PHE A 507 -5.09 13.24 -17.25
CA PHE A 507 -6.08 14.23 -17.69
C PHE A 507 -5.87 14.72 -19.13
N LEU A 508 -4.73 14.46 -19.78
CA LEU A 508 -4.51 14.83 -21.18
C LEU A 508 -5.61 14.30 -22.11
N GLU A 509 -6.04 13.04 -21.92
CA GLU A 509 -7.10 12.44 -22.73
C GLU A 509 -8.46 13.09 -22.48
N GLU A 510 -8.78 13.44 -21.23
CA GLU A 510 -10.07 14.05 -20.89
C GLU A 510 -10.18 15.48 -21.42
N ILE A 511 -9.13 16.27 -21.22
CA ILE A 511 -9.04 17.66 -21.70
C ILE A 511 -9.12 17.69 -23.24
N SER A 512 -8.52 16.71 -23.93
CA SER A 512 -8.59 16.60 -25.39
C SER A 512 -10.00 16.25 -25.92
N LYS A 513 -10.77 15.44 -25.17
CA LYS A 513 -12.15 15.05 -25.51
C LYS A 513 -13.13 16.21 -25.31
N GLU A 514 -12.91 17.07 -24.31
CA GLU A 514 -13.74 18.25 -24.10
C GLU A 514 -13.49 19.33 -25.16
N LYS A 515 -12.21 19.60 -25.48
CA LYS A 515 -11.85 20.57 -26.52
C LYS A 515 -12.34 20.18 -27.92
N SER A 516 -12.49 18.89 -28.21
CA SER A 516 -13.06 18.41 -29.48
C SER A 516 -14.60 18.49 -29.53
N ARG A 517 -15.29 18.36 -28.39
CA ARG A 517 -16.75 18.56 -28.31
C ARG A 517 -17.17 20.03 -28.41
N GLY A 518 -16.37 20.96 -27.90
CA GLY A 518 -16.64 22.39 -27.98
C GLY A 518 -16.49 23.02 -29.38
N ASN A 519 -15.95 22.29 -30.35
CA ASN A 519 -15.68 22.80 -31.70
C ASN A 519 -16.77 22.43 -32.75
N VAL A 520 -17.86 21.77 -32.34
CA VAL A 520 -18.93 21.32 -33.25
C VAL A 520 -20.07 22.33 -33.40
N ASP A 521 -20.21 23.31 -32.50
CA ASP A 521 -21.26 24.35 -32.56
C ASP A 521 -20.86 25.64 -33.31
N GLY A 522 -19.80 25.57 -34.11
CA GLY A 522 -19.11 26.76 -34.62
C GLY A 522 -18.89 26.84 -36.13
N THR A 523 -19.78 26.32 -36.99
CA THR A 523 -19.77 26.71 -38.41
C THR A 523 -21.18 26.77 -39.00
N SER A 524 -21.61 28.02 -39.22
CA SER A 524 -22.77 28.41 -40.01
C SER A 524 -22.67 27.93 -41.46
N ASN A 525 -23.72 27.24 -41.89
CA ASN A 525 -24.35 27.25 -43.21
C ASN A 525 -23.71 28.16 -44.28
N THR A 526 -23.16 27.54 -45.34
CA THR A 526 -23.33 27.98 -46.73
C THR A 526 -23.16 26.79 -47.68
N GLY A 527 -24.12 26.61 -48.61
CA GLY A 527 -23.94 25.84 -49.83
C GLY A 527 -24.51 24.43 -49.78
N GLY A 528 -25.69 24.24 -50.39
CA GLY A 528 -26.33 22.95 -50.53
C GLY A 528 -25.68 22.06 -51.58
N ASP A 529 -26.02 20.78 -51.54
CA ASP A 529 -26.49 20.05 -52.70
C ASP A 529 -27.35 18.86 -52.28
N VAL A 530 -28.39 18.67 -53.08
CA VAL A 530 -29.47 17.68 -53.04
C VAL A 530 -28.91 16.29 -53.29
N TYR A 531 -29.36 15.24 -52.56
CA TYR A 531 -29.81 13.96 -53.15
C TYR A 531 -30.63 13.10 -52.17
N ALA A 532 -31.90 12.91 -52.57
CA ALA A 532 -32.74 11.73 -52.47
C ALA A 532 -33.05 11.05 -51.12
N PHE A 533 -34.32 11.19 -50.73
CA PHE A 533 -35.12 10.26 -49.94
C PHE A 533 -35.09 8.83 -50.50
N ASP A 534 -34.99 7.84 -49.61
CA ASP A 534 -35.65 6.55 -49.81
C ASP A 534 -36.36 6.12 -48.51
N HIS A 535 -37.61 5.70 -48.66
CA HIS A 535 -38.55 5.31 -47.62
C HIS A 535 -38.80 3.81 -47.75
N SER A 536 -38.53 3.02 -46.71
CA SER A 536 -39.29 1.80 -46.37
C SER A 536 -38.95 1.38 -44.93
N GLN A 537 -39.86 1.66 -43.99
CA GLN A 537 -40.83 0.73 -43.39
C GLN A 537 -40.25 -0.15 -42.28
N THR A 538 -40.40 0.34 -41.05
CA THR A 538 -40.43 -0.42 -39.78
C THR A 538 -41.87 -0.61 -39.33
N SER A 539 -42.19 -1.82 -38.85
CA SER A 539 -43.48 -2.19 -38.26
C SER A 539 -43.24 -3.14 -37.08
N TYR A 540 -44.11 -2.99 -36.05
CA TYR A 540 -44.31 -3.82 -34.85
C TYR A 540 -43.32 -3.59 -33.69
N ASP A 541 -43.70 -3.48 -32.41
CA ASP A 541 -45.02 -3.35 -31.75
C ASP A 541 -44.84 -2.97 -30.26
N TYR A 542 -45.84 -2.22 -29.76
CA TYR A 542 -46.42 -2.06 -28.41
C TYR A 542 -45.64 -1.83 -27.10
N GLN A 543 -46.06 -0.71 -26.49
CA GLN A 543 -46.11 -0.35 -25.07
C GLN A 543 -47.20 -1.16 -24.32
N GLN A 544 -46.99 -1.46 -23.03
CA GLN A 544 -47.95 -1.31 -21.92
C GLN A 544 -47.37 -1.91 -20.63
N GLN A 545 -47.35 -1.13 -19.53
CA GLN A 545 -47.87 -1.50 -18.19
C GLN A 545 -47.53 -0.42 -17.15
N GLU A 546 -48.52 0.43 -16.88
CA GLU A 546 -48.75 1.18 -15.64
C GLU A 546 -50.16 0.77 -15.12
N GLU A 547 -50.38 0.92 -13.80
CA GLU A 547 -51.58 0.54 -13.00
C GLU A 547 -51.63 -0.97 -12.67
N GLU A 548 -51.81 -1.48 -11.45
CA GLU A 548 -52.48 -1.08 -10.19
C GLU A 548 -51.59 -1.60 -9.01
N GLU A 549 -51.61 -1.18 -7.74
CA GLU A 549 -52.71 -1.26 -6.76
C GLU A 549 -52.18 -0.65 -5.43
N GLU A 550 -52.83 0.39 -4.90
CA GLU A 550 -52.84 0.78 -3.48
C GLU A 550 -54.16 0.29 -2.88
N GLU A 551 -54.19 0.12 -1.55
CA GLU A 551 -55.30 -0.25 -0.65
C GLU A 551 -55.39 -1.73 -0.26
N GLU A 552 -54.89 -2.05 0.94
CA GLU A 552 -55.74 -2.57 2.03
C GLU A 552 -54.97 -2.50 3.36
N GLU A 553 -55.37 -1.55 4.19
CA GLU A 553 -55.06 -1.46 5.61
C GLU A 553 -56.33 -1.82 6.40
N GLU A 554 -56.15 -2.52 7.52
CA GLU A 554 -57.05 -2.73 8.68
C GLU A 554 -57.73 -4.10 8.92
N GLY A 555 -57.41 -4.64 10.10
CA GLY A 555 -58.22 -5.53 10.96
C GLY A 555 -57.95 -7.04 10.82
N GLU A 556 -57.77 -7.87 11.85
CA GLU A 556 -57.94 -7.74 13.31
C GLU A 556 -57.35 -9.02 13.98
N GLU A 557 -57.04 -8.88 15.27
CA GLU A 557 -56.92 -9.85 16.38
C GLU A 557 -57.00 -11.39 16.13
N ALA A 558 -56.06 -12.15 16.72
CA ALA A 558 -56.31 -13.02 17.90
C ALA A 558 -55.34 -14.23 18.01
N VAL A 559 -54.94 -14.48 19.27
CA VAL A 559 -54.30 -15.67 19.89
C VAL A 559 -52.77 -15.78 19.85
#